data_AF-A0A0X3PFW3-F1
#
_entry.id   AF-A0A0X3PFW3-F1
#
_cell.length_a   1.000
_cell.length_b   1.000
_cell.length_c   1.000
_cell.angle_alpha   90.00
_cell.angle_beta   90.00
_cell.angle_gamma   90.00
#
_symmetry.space_group_name_H-M   'P 1'
#
loop_
_entity.id
_entity.type
_entity.pdbx_description
1 polymer ?
#
loop_
_entity_poly.entity_id
_entity_poly.type
_entity_poly.pdbx_seq_one_letter_code
_entity_poly.pdbx_strand_id
1 'polypeptide(L)'
;TSLSHLWTPLNGPYLTRCMASNMGSTICLRPTLLVRINPSFPRLLRPSLMPISTSPPGRPKDSGSPSEDAASGGLEEFKKRIKLGPNLGEFVKASGQPLPPSAMCSPSLKRVPGEHLRLPEWLKRDIPCGGNYTKLAKDLRGLKLHTVCEEARCPNIGECWTGGKETVPTATIMIMGDTCTRGCRFCSVKTSLKPPPLDPEEPVRTATAVGQWNVGYIVITSVDRDDLADGGAAHFAETVKQIRVRAPSMLVECLLPDFRG
;
A
#
# COMPACT_ATOMS: atom_id res chain seq x y z
N THR A 1 34.13 -44.39 46.60
CA THR A 1 32.77 -44.00 46.17
C THR A 1 32.74 -44.01 44.66
N SER A 2 32.05 -45.00 44.09
CA SER A 2 32.25 -45.53 42.74
C SER A 2 31.19 -45.08 41.73
N LEU A 3 31.63 -44.92 40.47
CA LEU A 3 31.01 -45.35 39.20
C LEU A 3 29.50 -45.09 38.92
N SER A 4 29.29 -44.27 37.87
CA SER A 4 28.42 -44.46 36.69
C SER A 4 27.04 -45.17 36.81
N HIS A 5 25.98 -44.55 36.27
CA HIS A 5 25.18 -45.03 35.11
C HIS A 5 23.75 -44.41 35.01
N LEU A 6 23.37 -44.09 33.75
CA LEU A 6 22.08 -44.35 33.04
C LEU A 6 20.73 -43.66 33.39
N TRP A 7 20.22 -42.93 32.38
CA TRP A 7 18.90 -43.01 31.68
C TRP A 7 17.53 -42.93 32.42
N THR A 8 16.82 -41.81 32.17
CA THR A 8 15.42 -41.62 31.67
C THR A 8 14.20 -42.19 32.48
N PRO A 9 12.92 -41.97 32.08
CA PRO A 9 11.96 -41.13 32.80
C PRO A 9 10.68 -41.89 33.24
N LEU A 10 9.80 -41.27 34.05
CA LEU A 10 8.48 -41.85 34.33
C LEU A 10 7.34 -40.83 34.19
N ASN A 11 6.37 -41.26 33.38
CA ASN A 11 5.06 -40.71 33.10
C ASN A 11 4.12 -40.71 34.33
N GLY A 12 3.16 -39.78 34.33
CA GLY A 12 1.77 -40.11 34.65
C GLY A 12 1.23 -39.78 36.04
N PRO A 13 -0.11 -39.78 36.21
CA PRO A 13 -0.86 -38.62 36.71
C PRO A 13 -1.61 -38.88 38.04
N TYR A 14 -1.95 -37.82 38.78
CA TYR A 14 -2.90 -37.90 39.90
C TYR A 14 -4.04 -36.90 39.75
N LEU A 15 -5.23 -37.48 39.54
CA LEU A 15 -6.56 -36.92 39.79
C LEU A 15 -6.91 -37.07 41.27
N THR A 16 -7.48 -36.03 41.90
CA THR A 16 -8.54 -36.00 42.94
C THR A 16 -8.59 -34.55 43.47
N ARG A 17 -9.72 -33.92 43.84
CA ARG A 17 -10.95 -34.41 44.44
C ARG A 17 -12.06 -33.33 44.31
N CYS A 18 -13.30 -33.77 44.11
CA CYS A 18 -14.52 -32.97 44.21
C CYS A 18 -14.82 -32.52 45.65
N MET A 19 -15.48 -31.36 45.79
CA MET A 19 -16.49 -31.13 46.82
C MET A 19 -17.75 -30.54 46.17
N ALA A 20 -18.87 -31.17 46.52
CA ALA A 20 -20.22 -30.85 46.09
C ALA A 20 -20.86 -29.80 47.00
N SER A 21 -21.82 -29.02 46.47
CA SER A 21 -23.12 -28.77 47.13
C SER A 21 -24.12 -28.10 46.19
N ASN A 22 -25.20 -28.85 45.96
CA ASN A 22 -26.55 -28.54 45.48
C ASN A 22 -27.06 -27.09 45.55
N MET A 23 -27.71 -26.66 44.47
CA MET A 23 -29.16 -26.35 44.48
C MET A 23 -29.70 -26.39 43.05
N GLY A 24 -30.79 -27.13 42.85
CA GLY A 24 -31.29 -27.53 41.54
C GLY A 24 -32.26 -26.57 40.86
N SER A 25 -32.44 -26.74 39.55
CA SER A 25 -33.69 -27.25 39.00
C SER A 25 -33.54 -27.54 37.51
N THR A 26 -34.00 -28.74 37.18
CA THR A 26 -34.14 -29.44 35.91
C THR A 26 -35.04 -28.69 34.92
N ILE A 27 -34.76 -28.77 33.60
CA ILE A 27 -35.69 -29.28 32.56
C ILE A 27 -35.14 -29.08 31.13
N CYS A 28 -34.94 -30.23 30.48
CA CYS A 28 -35.19 -30.63 29.08
C CYS A 28 -34.51 -29.96 27.86
N LEU A 29 -33.48 -30.68 27.38
CA LEU A 29 -33.27 -31.21 26.01
C LEU A 29 -34.35 -30.92 24.92
N ARG A 30 -33.94 -30.33 23.79
CA ARG A 30 -33.69 -31.03 22.51
C ARG A 30 -33.14 -30.10 21.39
N PRO A 31 -32.57 -30.67 20.30
CA PRO A 31 -31.58 -30.05 19.40
C PRO A 31 -32.21 -29.50 18.10
N THR A 32 -31.41 -29.42 17.02
CA THR A 32 -31.65 -28.92 15.63
C THR A 32 -31.23 -27.45 15.49
N LEU A 33 -30.23 -27.08 14.68
CA LEU A 33 -30.30 -27.13 13.23
C LEU A 33 -28.91 -27.22 12.58
N LEU A 34 -28.73 -28.26 11.77
CA LEU A 34 -27.63 -28.45 10.81
C LEU A 34 -28.05 -27.72 9.53
N VAL A 35 -27.38 -26.62 9.15
CA VAL A 35 -27.65 -25.93 7.88
C VAL A 35 -26.83 -26.59 6.77
N ARG A 36 -27.54 -27.38 5.96
CA ARG A 36 -27.11 -27.88 4.65
C ARG A 36 -27.01 -26.72 3.66
N ILE A 37 -25.85 -26.57 3.01
CA ILE A 37 -25.69 -25.74 1.82
C ILE A 37 -26.14 -26.58 0.62
N ASN A 38 -27.10 -26.09 -0.16
CA ASN A 38 -27.45 -26.64 -1.48
C ASN A 38 -27.39 -25.48 -2.50
N PRO A 39 -26.76 -25.65 -3.68
CA PRO A 39 -26.58 -24.59 -4.66
C PRO A 39 -27.74 -24.59 -5.65
N SER A 40 -28.62 -23.58 -5.56
CA SER A 40 -29.66 -23.33 -6.55
C SER A 40 -29.84 -21.84 -6.74
N PHE A 41 -29.24 -21.30 -7.80
CA PHE A 41 -29.45 -19.92 -8.28
C PHE A 41 -30.88 -19.77 -8.83
N PRO A 42 -31.67 -18.77 -8.40
CA PRO A 42 -32.79 -18.29 -9.20
C PRO A 42 -32.32 -17.15 -10.11
N ARG A 43 -32.63 -17.34 -11.39
CA ARG A 43 -32.49 -16.41 -12.51
C ARG A 43 -33.41 -15.20 -12.27
N LEU A 44 -32.86 -14.07 -11.85
CA LEU A 44 -33.64 -12.83 -11.71
C LEU A 44 -33.72 -12.07 -13.03
N LEU A 45 -34.95 -11.70 -13.35
CA LEU A 45 -35.41 -11.02 -14.56
C LEU A 45 -34.84 -9.60 -14.66
N ARG A 46 -34.53 -9.24 -15.90
CA ARG A 46 -33.99 -7.96 -16.37
C ARG A 46 -35.03 -6.84 -16.19
N PRO A 47 -34.77 -5.75 -15.45
CA PRO A 47 -35.63 -4.58 -15.47
C PRO A 47 -35.43 -3.79 -16.77
N SER A 48 -36.54 -3.40 -17.37
CA SER A 48 -36.65 -2.55 -18.55
C SER A 48 -35.95 -1.20 -18.33
N LEU A 49 -35.08 -0.82 -19.29
CA LEU A 49 -34.44 0.48 -19.38
C LEU A 49 -35.50 1.54 -19.71
N MET A 50 -35.73 2.50 -18.81
CA MET A 50 -36.33 3.78 -19.17
C MET A 50 -35.23 4.79 -19.49
N PRO A 51 -35.35 5.58 -20.59
CA PRO A 51 -34.32 6.54 -20.96
C PRO A 51 -34.45 7.79 -20.07
N ILE A 52 -33.43 8.04 -19.24
CA ILE A 52 -33.26 9.31 -18.54
C ILE A 52 -32.60 10.29 -19.53
N SER A 53 -33.40 11.25 -20.00
CA SER A 53 -32.92 12.43 -20.72
C SER A 53 -32.14 13.32 -19.75
N THR A 54 -30.83 13.46 -19.98
CA THR A 54 -30.01 14.50 -19.36
C THR A 54 -29.43 15.38 -20.45
N SER A 55 -30.05 16.53 -20.65
CA SER A 55 -29.44 17.64 -21.39
C SER A 55 -28.35 18.28 -20.53
N PRO A 56 -27.16 18.58 -21.08
CA PRO A 56 -26.14 19.33 -20.37
C PRO A 56 -26.52 20.82 -20.24
N PRO A 57 -26.06 21.54 -19.20
CA PRO A 57 -26.38 22.95 -19.02
C PRO A 57 -25.78 23.81 -20.14
N GLY A 58 -26.58 24.76 -20.61
CA GLY A 58 -26.32 25.58 -21.79
C GLY A 58 -25.05 26.45 -21.69
N ARG A 59 -24.30 26.48 -22.79
CA ARG A 59 -23.21 27.42 -23.06
C ARG A 59 -23.79 28.78 -23.50
N PRO A 60 -23.17 29.93 -23.17
CA PRO A 60 -23.60 31.22 -23.69
C PRO A 60 -23.54 31.25 -25.21
N LYS A 61 -24.55 31.85 -25.84
CA LYS A 61 -24.63 32.06 -27.29
C LYS A 61 -23.71 33.22 -27.67
N ASP A 62 -22.52 32.91 -28.18
CA ASP A 62 -21.76 33.85 -28.99
C ASP A 62 -22.15 33.65 -30.46
N SER A 63 -22.76 34.69 -31.01
CA SER A 63 -23.17 34.80 -32.40
C SER A 63 -21.96 34.92 -33.32
N GLY A 64 -21.81 33.95 -34.24
CA GLY A 64 -20.85 34.02 -35.35
C GLY A 64 -20.41 32.64 -35.80
N SER A 65 -21.07 32.07 -36.80
CA SER A 65 -20.70 30.80 -37.44
C SER A 65 -19.51 30.98 -38.39
N PRO A 66 -18.39 30.25 -38.22
CA PRO A 66 -17.52 29.92 -39.33
C PRO A 66 -17.97 28.58 -39.95
N SER A 67 -18.01 28.54 -41.28
CA SER A 67 -18.35 27.38 -42.11
C SER A 67 -17.64 26.08 -41.67
N GLU A 68 -18.39 24.98 -41.64
CA GLU A 68 -18.00 23.66 -41.12
C GLU A 68 -16.83 22.99 -41.88
N ASP A 69 -16.45 23.48 -43.06
CA ASP A 69 -15.41 22.89 -43.91
C ASP A 69 -13.97 23.20 -43.48
N ALA A 70 -13.74 24.23 -42.65
CA ALA A 70 -12.40 24.63 -42.23
C ALA A 70 -11.94 23.98 -40.90
N ALA A 71 -12.88 23.51 -40.07
CA ALA A 71 -12.60 22.96 -38.74
C ALA A 71 -12.16 21.48 -38.79
N SER A 72 -12.62 20.72 -39.78
CA SER A 72 -12.31 19.29 -39.95
C SER A 72 -10.87 19.06 -40.43
N GLY A 73 -10.36 19.92 -41.32
CA GLY A 73 -9.00 19.85 -41.84
C GLY A 73 -7.93 20.03 -40.76
N GLY A 74 -8.14 20.97 -39.83
CA GLY A 74 -7.21 21.23 -38.74
C GLY A 74 -7.10 20.08 -37.73
N LEU A 75 -8.20 19.34 -37.50
CA LEU A 75 -8.20 18.20 -36.57
C LEU A 75 -7.49 16.97 -37.16
N GLU A 76 -7.69 16.69 -38.45
CA GLU A 76 -7.00 15.58 -39.12
C GLU A 76 -5.51 15.86 -39.31
N GLU A 77 -5.14 17.10 -39.61
CA GLU A 77 -3.75 17.58 -39.59
C GLU A 77 -3.10 17.40 -38.21
N PHE A 78 -3.82 17.79 -37.16
CA PHE A 78 -3.36 17.66 -35.77
C PHE A 78 -3.16 16.18 -35.36
N LYS A 79 -4.12 15.30 -35.71
CA LYS A 79 -4.00 13.85 -35.47
C LYS A 79 -2.82 13.23 -36.22
N LYS A 80 -2.56 13.66 -37.46
CA LYS A 80 -1.38 13.24 -38.23
C LYS A 80 -0.09 13.68 -37.55
N ARG A 81 -0.02 14.93 -37.07
CA ARG A 81 1.14 15.47 -36.33
C ARG A 81 1.40 14.72 -35.02
N ILE A 82 0.36 14.36 -34.27
CA ILE A 82 0.51 13.54 -33.06
C ILE A 82 1.02 12.13 -33.40
N LYS A 83 0.51 11.51 -34.48
CA LYS A 83 0.94 10.17 -34.90
C LYS A 83 2.39 10.13 -35.39
N LEU A 84 2.82 11.15 -36.11
CA LEU A 84 4.19 11.26 -36.62
C LEU A 84 5.17 11.63 -35.50
N GLY A 85 4.69 12.33 -34.48
CA GLY A 85 5.50 12.79 -33.35
C GLY A 85 6.57 13.81 -33.78
N PRO A 86 7.05 14.65 -32.85
CA PRO A 86 8.18 15.51 -33.13
C PRO A 86 9.46 14.68 -33.36
N ASN A 87 10.13 14.93 -34.49
CA ASN A 87 11.42 14.31 -34.79
C ASN A 87 12.49 14.90 -33.86
N LEU A 88 13.53 14.12 -33.52
CA LEU A 88 14.70 14.59 -32.75
C LEU A 88 15.26 15.92 -33.27
N GLY A 89 15.28 16.13 -34.59
CA GLY A 89 15.73 17.37 -35.22
C GLY A 89 14.86 18.60 -34.89
N GLU A 90 13.56 18.41 -34.62
CA GLU A 90 12.67 19.49 -34.15
C GLU A 90 12.96 19.86 -32.70
N PHE A 91 13.26 18.87 -31.84
CA PHE A 91 13.68 19.13 -30.46
C PHE A 91 15.02 19.86 -30.37
N VAL A 92 16.00 19.45 -31.19
CA VAL A 92 17.32 20.11 -31.23
C VAL A 92 17.16 21.55 -31.73
N LYS A 93 16.31 21.80 -32.73
CA LYS A 93 16.01 23.17 -33.19
C LYS A 93 15.24 24.00 -32.16
N ALA A 94 14.32 23.38 -31.41
CA ALA A 94 13.52 24.06 -30.38
C ALA A 94 14.34 24.45 -29.14
N SER A 95 15.47 23.79 -28.88
CA SER A 95 16.34 24.07 -27.72
C SER A 95 16.95 25.48 -27.69
N GLY A 96 16.91 26.22 -28.82
CA GLY A 96 17.37 27.60 -28.92
C GLY A 96 16.27 28.65 -29.12
N GLN A 97 15.00 28.26 -29.21
CA GLN A 97 13.90 29.21 -29.40
C GLN A 97 13.30 29.63 -28.05
N PRO A 98 13.06 30.94 -27.83
CA PRO A 98 12.36 31.39 -26.64
C PRO A 98 10.98 30.74 -26.57
N LEU A 99 10.72 29.98 -25.50
CA LEU A 99 9.40 29.40 -25.27
C LEU A 99 8.36 30.54 -25.16
N PRO A 100 7.15 30.36 -25.73
CA PRO A 100 6.10 31.36 -25.62
C PRO A 100 5.79 31.65 -24.14
N PRO A 101 5.39 32.88 -23.77
CA PRO A 101 5.14 33.25 -22.37
C PRO A 101 4.13 32.34 -21.66
N SER A 102 3.19 31.75 -22.40
CA SER A 102 2.20 30.78 -21.91
C SER A 102 2.77 29.38 -21.63
N ALA A 103 3.91 29.01 -22.22
CA ALA A 103 4.63 27.78 -21.93
C ALA A 103 5.61 27.94 -20.75
N MET A 104 5.86 29.18 -20.29
CA MET A 104 6.57 29.46 -19.05
C MET A 104 5.66 29.26 -17.83
N CYS A 105 5.18 28.02 -17.62
CA CYS A 105 4.56 27.62 -16.35
C CYS A 105 5.63 27.38 -15.26
N SER A 106 6.47 28.37 -15.03
CA SER A 106 7.10 28.62 -13.74
C SER A 106 7.79 29.97 -13.80
N PRO A 107 7.47 30.93 -12.92
CA PRO A 107 8.43 31.99 -12.64
C PRO A 107 9.75 31.33 -12.24
N SER A 108 10.88 31.86 -12.71
CA SER A 108 12.20 31.36 -12.28
C SER A 108 12.24 31.34 -10.76
N LEU A 109 12.15 30.13 -10.19
CA LEU A 109 12.14 29.91 -8.75
C LEU A 109 13.55 30.18 -8.23
N LYS A 110 13.84 31.45 -7.95
CA LYS A 110 15.07 31.84 -7.27
C LYS A 110 14.97 31.26 -5.86
N ARG A 111 15.79 30.25 -5.56
CA ARG A 111 15.95 29.77 -4.18
C ARG A 111 16.59 30.89 -3.37
N VAL A 112 15.79 31.59 -2.59
CA VAL A 112 16.28 32.52 -1.57
C VAL A 112 16.63 31.69 -0.34
N PRO A 113 17.86 31.79 0.23
CA PRO A 113 18.21 31.09 1.45
C PRO A 113 17.23 31.44 2.58
N GLY A 114 16.58 30.43 3.17
CA GLY A 114 15.60 30.60 4.25
C GLY A 114 14.14 30.70 3.81
N GLU A 115 13.85 30.78 2.51
CA GLU A 115 12.47 30.81 2.01
C GLU A 115 12.09 29.46 1.38
N HIS A 116 11.15 28.75 2.02
CA HIS A 116 10.58 27.54 1.43
C HIS A 116 9.56 27.93 0.35
N LEU A 117 9.78 27.41 -0.86
CA LEU A 117 8.82 27.56 -1.95
C LEU A 117 7.49 26.92 -1.55
N ARG A 118 6.39 27.67 -1.74
CA ARG A 118 5.05 27.16 -1.45
C ARG A 118 4.70 26.02 -2.40
N LEU A 119 4.03 25.00 -1.86
CA LEU A 119 3.52 23.90 -2.67
C LEU A 119 2.40 24.41 -3.59
N PRO A 120 2.49 24.19 -4.92
CA PRO A 120 1.42 24.53 -5.85
C PRO A 120 0.10 23.87 -5.47
N GLU A 121 -1.03 24.53 -5.75
CA GLU A 121 -2.35 24.05 -5.33
C GLU A 121 -2.71 22.67 -5.90
N TRP A 122 -2.35 22.41 -7.17
CA TRP A 122 -2.60 21.13 -7.83
C TRP A 122 -1.81 19.95 -7.25
N LEU A 123 -0.78 20.21 -6.44
CA LEU A 123 0.05 19.18 -5.80
C LEU A 123 -0.36 18.91 -4.34
N LYS A 124 -1.24 19.75 -3.78
CA LYS A 124 -1.78 19.53 -2.43
C LYS A 124 -2.71 18.31 -2.44
N ARG A 125 -2.72 17.58 -1.34
CA ARG A 125 -3.64 16.46 -1.12
C ARG A 125 -4.41 16.63 0.18
N ASP A 126 -5.55 15.98 0.22
CA ASP A 126 -6.42 15.96 1.39
C ASP A 126 -5.83 15.11 2.52
N ILE A 127 -6.23 15.45 3.74
CA ILE A 127 -5.79 14.72 4.93
C ILE A 127 -6.52 13.38 4.98
N PRO A 128 -5.81 12.25 5.13
CA PRO A 128 -6.42 10.93 5.16
C PRO A 128 -7.39 10.81 6.35
N CYS A 129 -8.65 10.51 6.04
CA CYS A 129 -9.69 10.26 7.03
C CYS A 129 -10.44 8.97 6.66
N GLY A 130 -10.57 8.02 7.59
CA GLY A 130 -11.33 6.79 7.34
C GLY A 130 -11.11 5.68 8.37
N GLY A 131 -12.08 4.77 8.49
CA GLY A 131 -12.03 3.64 9.43
C GLY A 131 -10.96 2.58 9.09
N ASN A 132 -10.69 2.35 7.80
CA ASN A 132 -9.64 1.43 7.37
C ASN A 132 -8.25 1.99 7.70
N TYR A 133 -8.02 3.28 7.47
CA TYR A 133 -6.78 3.96 7.84
C TYR A 133 -6.51 3.84 9.35
N THR A 134 -7.49 4.13 10.20
CA THR A 134 -7.31 4.05 11.67
C THR A 134 -7.09 2.61 12.15
N LYS A 135 -7.74 1.63 11.53
CA LYS A 135 -7.51 0.20 11.80
C LYS A 135 -6.06 -0.18 11.46
N LEU A 136 -5.60 0.12 10.24
CA LEU A 136 -4.26 -0.24 9.79
C LEU A 136 -3.18 0.46 10.64
N ALA A 137 -3.36 1.75 10.93
CA ALA A 137 -2.48 2.51 11.82
C ALA A 137 -2.38 1.88 13.23
N LYS A 138 -3.49 1.36 13.76
CA LYS A 138 -3.52 0.69 15.07
C LYS A 138 -2.82 -0.66 15.01
N ASP A 139 -3.05 -1.44 13.96
CA ASP A 139 -2.45 -2.77 13.77
C ASP A 139 -0.92 -2.66 13.64
N LEU A 140 -0.43 -1.68 12.86
CA LEU A 140 1.01 -1.39 12.71
C LEU A 140 1.69 -1.10 14.05
N ARG A 141 1.08 -0.22 14.87
CA ARG A 141 1.60 0.12 16.20
C ARG A 141 1.55 -1.07 17.16
N GLY A 142 0.49 -1.87 17.09
CA GLY A 142 0.31 -3.06 17.92
C GLY A 142 1.36 -4.14 17.62
N LEU A 143 1.73 -4.30 16.36
CA LEU A 143 2.71 -5.30 15.89
C LEU A 143 4.15 -4.79 15.83
N LYS A 144 4.38 -3.52 16.21
CA LYS A 144 5.68 -2.84 16.14
C LYS A 144 6.30 -2.94 14.74
N LEU A 145 5.50 -2.65 13.72
CA LEU A 145 5.92 -2.64 12.33
C LEU A 145 5.98 -1.21 11.80
N HIS A 146 6.89 -0.98 10.86
CA HIS A 146 7.06 0.31 10.20
C HIS A 146 6.56 0.25 8.77
N THR A 147 6.18 1.41 8.22
CA THR A 147 5.75 1.53 6.83
C THR A 147 6.44 2.71 6.16
N VAL A 148 6.75 2.58 4.88
CA VAL A 148 7.23 3.71 4.07
C VAL A 148 6.18 4.82 4.03
N CYS A 149 4.91 4.44 4.08
CA CYS A 149 3.81 5.39 4.01
C CYS A 149 3.89 6.43 5.15
N GLU A 150 4.17 5.98 6.37
CA GLU A 150 4.34 6.86 7.54
C GLU A 150 5.73 7.48 7.60
N GLU A 151 6.80 6.68 7.48
CA GLU A 151 8.17 7.13 7.71
C GLU A 151 8.67 8.07 6.60
N ALA A 152 8.28 7.83 5.35
CA ALA A 152 8.62 8.71 4.22
C ALA A 152 7.59 9.84 4.00
N ARG A 153 6.58 9.97 4.88
CA ARG A 153 5.50 10.98 4.79
C ARG A 153 4.79 10.97 3.43
N CYS A 154 4.41 9.77 2.99
CA CYS A 154 3.80 9.56 1.69
C CYS A 154 2.46 10.32 1.63
N PRO A 155 2.26 11.24 0.67
CA PRO A 155 1.01 11.97 0.62
C PRO A 155 -0.14 11.10 0.05
N ASN A 156 0.12 9.88 -0.44
CA ASN A 156 -0.89 8.94 -0.96
C ASN A 156 -1.41 7.95 0.10
N ILE A 157 -0.94 8.05 1.36
CA ILE A 157 -1.24 7.07 2.42
C ILE A 157 -2.75 6.81 2.60
N GLY A 158 -3.59 7.85 2.48
CA GLY A 158 -5.03 7.73 2.61
C GLY A 158 -5.68 6.84 1.55
N GLU A 159 -5.30 7.04 0.29
CA GLU A 159 -5.81 6.28 -0.85
C GLU A 159 -5.32 4.83 -0.80
N CYS A 160 -4.02 4.64 -0.56
CA CYS A 160 -3.41 3.30 -0.49
C CYS A 160 -4.06 2.44 0.60
N TRP A 161 -4.20 2.95 1.82
CA TRP A 161 -4.67 2.16 2.96
C TRP A 161 -6.18 1.98 3.01
N THR A 162 -6.95 2.95 2.49
CA THR A 162 -8.41 2.84 2.47
C THR A 162 -8.88 1.92 1.35
N GLY A 163 -8.19 1.95 0.21
CA GLY A 163 -8.70 1.42 -1.05
C GLY A 163 -9.77 2.33 -1.64
N GLY A 164 -10.00 2.20 -2.94
CA GLY A 164 -11.08 2.89 -3.66
C GLY A 164 -12.28 1.98 -3.88
N LYS A 165 -13.32 2.49 -4.56
CA LYS A 165 -14.49 1.68 -4.96
C LYS A 165 -14.11 0.53 -5.91
N GLU A 166 -13.03 0.72 -6.67
CA GLU A 166 -12.51 -0.24 -7.66
C GLU A 166 -11.08 -0.69 -7.36
N THR A 167 -10.39 -0.06 -6.41
CA THR A 167 -8.98 -0.36 -6.10
C THR A 167 -8.85 -1.04 -4.74
N VAL A 168 -8.11 -2.16 -4.72
CA VAL A 168 -7.88 -2.94 -3.51
C VAL A 168 -6.91 -2.18 -2.60
N PRO A 169 -7.15 -2.15 -1.26
CA PRO A 169 -6.20 -1.55 -0.34
C PRO A 169 -4.83 -2.20 -0.44
N THR A 170 -3.81 -1.36 -0.39
CA THR A 170 -2.40 -1.72 -0.55
C THR A 170 -1.58 -1.04 0.54
N ALA A 171 -0.59 -1.76 1.07
CA ALA A 171 0.34 -1.22 2.05
C ALA A 171 1.78 -1.54 1.64
N THR A 172 2.70 -0.66 2.03
CA THR A 172 4.14 -0.88 1.89
C THR A 172 4.75 -1.04 3.27
N ILE A 173 5.14 -2.26 3.62
CA ILE A 173 5.83 -2.53 4.89
C ILE A 173 7.30 -2.19 4.70
N MET A 174 7.86 -1.50 5.69
CA MET A 174 9.29 -1.24 5.80
C MET A 174 9.84 -2.10 6.94
N ILE A 175 10.64 -3.10 6.59
CA ILE A 175 11.28 -4.01 7.56
C ILE A 175 12.65 -3.48 7.99
N MET A 176 13.21 -4.05 9.06
CA MET A 176 14.48 -3.68 9.68
C MET A 176 14.48 -2.33 10.40
N GLY A 177 13.30 -1.85 10.77
CA GLY A 177 13.08 -0.65 11.59
C GLY A 177 12.78 0.64 10.79
N ASP A 178 12.80 1.77 11.49
CA ASP A 178 12.54 3.13 10.97
C ASP A 178 13.80 3.95 10.68
N THR A 179 14.98 3.37 10.92
CA THR A 179 16.25 4.08 10.95
C THR A 179 17.23 3.44 9.98
N CYS A 180 17.61 4.19 8.96
CA CYS A 180 18.52 3.80 7.90
C CYS A 180 19.98 4.14 8.26
N THR A 181 20.94 3.28 7.87
CA THR A 181 22.37 3.59 7.99
C THR A 181 22.83 4.65 7.00
N ARG A 182 22.06 4.86 5.92
CA ARG A 182 22.36 5.82 4.85
C ARG A 182 21.50 7.08 4.95
N GLY A 183 22.10 8.20 4.55
CA GLY A 183 21.51 9.54 4.59
C GLY A 183 21.19 10.08 3.19
N CYS A 184 20.26 9.45 2.48
CA CYS A 184 19.83 9.91 1.16
C CYS A 184 19.20 11.31 1.25
N ARG A 185 19.69 12.27 0.45
CA ARG A 185 19.26 13.69 0.54
C ARG A 185 17.77 13.92 0.25
N PHE A 186 17.12 12.98 -0.43
CA PHE A 186 15.70 13.02 -0.76
C PHE A 186 14.84 12.22 0.23
N CYS A 187 15.43 11.35 1.03
CA CYS A 187 14.70 10.43 1.89
C CYS A 187 14.35 11.10 3.22
N SER A 188 13.11 10.89 3.69
CA SER A 188 12.64 11.44 4.97
C SER A 188 12.78 10.44 6.14
N VAL A 189 13.21 9.21 5.86
CA VAL A 189 13.45 8.17 6.88
C VAL A 189 14.59 8.61 7.80
N LYS A 190 14.50 8.25 9.08
CA LYS A 190 15.52 8.61 10.07
C LYS A 190 16.87 8.01 9.69
N THR A 191 17.95 8.71 9.96
CA THR A 191 19.30 8.22 9.67
C THR A 191 20.12 8.11 10.96
N SER A 192 20.77 6.96 11.15
CA SER A 192 21.76 6.73 12.20
C SER A 192 22.78 5.69 11.75
N LEU A 193 24.06 5.94 12.01
CA LEU A 193 25.12 4.95 11.78
C LEU A 193 25.00 3.72 12.68
N LYS A 194 24.28 3.83 13.80
CA LYS A 194 24.05 2.75 14.77
C LYS A 194 22.54 2.64 15.02
N PRO A 195 21.79 2.00 14.12
CA PRO A 195 20.37 1.74 14.33
C PRO A 195 20.17 0.72 15.48
N PRO A 196 18.93 0.58 15.98
CA PRO A 196 18.59 -0.48 16.93
C PRO A 196 18.94 -1.89 16.40
N PRO A 197 19.17 -2.86 17.31
CA PRO A 197 19.44 -4.24 16.91
C PRO A 197 18.27 -4.80 16.09
N LEU A 198 18.61 -5.62 15.08
CA LEU A 198 17.62 -6.28 14.24
C LEU A 198 16.81 -7.28 15.06
N ASP A 199 15.48 -7.23 14.92
CA ASP A 199 14.57 -8.10 15.65
C ASP A 199 14.35 -9.42 14.89
N PRO A 200 14.81 -10.58 15.40
CA PRO A 200 14.68 -11.85 14.69
C PRO A 200 13.22 -12.31 14.51
N GLU A 201 12.27 -11.81 15.30
CA GLU A 201 10.85 -12.17 15.21
C GLU A 201 10.05 -11.25 14.27
N GLU A 202 10.67 -10.18 13.75
CA GLU A 202 10.04 -9.27 12.78
C GLU A 202 9.46 -9.98 11.54
N PRO A 203 10.11 -10.99 10.92
CA PRO A 203 9.56 -11.71 9.76
C PRO A 203 8.24 -12.41 10.08
N VAL A 204 8.15 -12.99 11.27
CA VAL A 204 6.97 -13.70 11.77
C VAL A 204 5.84 -12.73 12.07
N ARG A 205 6.14 -11.62 12.75
CA ARG A 205 5.15 -10.56 13.01
C ARG A 205 4.64 -9.93 11.72
N THR A 206 5.53 -9.65 10.78
CA THR A 206 5.21 -9.11 9.47
C THR A 206 4.25 -10.04 8.74
N ALA A 207 4.59 -11.31 8.58
CA ALA A 207 3.72 -12.27 7.92
C ALA A 207 2.38 -12.48 8.63
N THR A 208 2.34 -12.36 9.95
CA THR A 208 1.09 -12.40 10.73
C THR A 208 0.22 -11.17 10.44
N ALA A 209 0.83 -9.98 10.36
CA ALA A 209 0.14 -8.74 10.00
C ALA A 209 -0.46 -8.85 8.58
N VAL A 210 0.35 -9.29 7.61
CA VAL A 210 -0.06 -9.46 6.22
C VAL A 210 -1.21 -10.46 6.08
N GLY A 211 -1.21 -11.55 6.86
CA GLY A 211 -2.32 -12.51 6.87
C GLY A 211 -3.60 -11.98 7.53
N GLN A 212 -3.49 -11.03 8.46
CA GLN A 212 -4.65 -10.38 9.11
C GLN A 212 -5.21 -9.23 8.27
N TRP A 213 -4.38 -8.60 7.46
CA TRP A 213 -4.79 -7.54 6.56
C TRP A 213 -5.43 -8.15 5.33
N ASN A 214 -6.68 -7.77 5.05
CA ASN A 214 -7.38 -8.15 3.83
C ASN A 214 -6.95 -7.25 2.65
N VAL A 215 -5.65 -7.21 2.39
CA VAL A 215 -5.05 -6.50 1.25
C VAL A 215 -4.85 -7.48 0.10
N GLY A 216 -4.99 -7.03 -1.15
CA GLY A 216 -4.76 -7.88 -2.31
C GLY A 216 -3.31 -7.89 -2.78
N TYR A 217 -2.56 -6.86 -2.40
CA TYR A 217 -1.20 -6.61 -2.85
C TYR A 217 -0.39 -5.99 -1.72
N ILE A 218 0.85 -6.44 -1.58
CA ILE A 218 1.77 -5.85 -0.63
C ILE A 218 3.14 -5.60 -1.25
N VAL A 219 3.70 -4.44 -0.92
CA VAL A 219 5.08 -4.11 -1.21
C VAL A 219 5.89 -4.25 0.07
N ILE A 220 7.02 -4.94 0.00
CA ILE A 220 7.98 -5.03 1.10
C ILE A 220 9.22 -4.28 0.66
N THR A 221 9.68 -3.40 1.53
CA THR A 221 10.97 -2.75 1.40
C THR A 221 11.68 -2.73 2.74
N SER A 222 12.91 -2.27 2.77
CA SER A 222 13.69 -2.17 3.99
C SER A 222 14.54 -0.90 4.01
N VAL A 223 14.99 -0.53 5.20
CA VAL A 223 16.08 0.43 5.34
C VAL A 223 17.42 -0.22 4.99
N ASP A 224 18.42 0.59 4.63
CA ASP A 224 19.79 0.09 4.51
C ASP A 224 20.34 -0.25 5.90
N ARG A 225 20.94 -1.44 6.02
CA ARG A 225 21.54 -1.97 7.24
C ARG A 225 23.01 -2.31 7.03
N ASP A 226 23.81 -1.30 6.73
CA ASP A 226 25.26 -1.44 6.55
C ASP A 226 25.98 -1.89 7.84
N ASP A 227 25.33 -1.87 9.00
CA ASP A 227 25.85 -2.44 10.24
C ASP A 227 25.86 -3.98 10.24
N LEU A 228 25.07 -4.63 9.37
CA LEU A 228 24.99 -6.08 9.25
C LEU A 228 25.97 -6.61 8.19
N ALA A 229 26.45 -7.84 8.40
CA ALA A 229 27.41 -8.48 7.49
C ALA A 229 26.82 -8.74 6.09
N ASP A 230 25.54 -9.11 6.03
CA ASP A 230 24.79 -9.41 4.80
C ASP A 230 23.89 -8.25 4.35
N GLY A 231 24.00 -7.07 4.99
CA GLY A 231 23.12 -5.94 4.72
C GLY A 231 21.63 -6.18 5.05
N GLY A 232 21.29 -7.29 5.72
CA GLY A 232 19.91 -7.68 6.00
C GLY A 232 19.23 -8.55 4.93
N ALA A 233 19.97 -9.04 3.93
CA ALA A 233 19.43 -9.87 2.85
C ALA A 233 18.75 -11.16 3.37
N ALA A 234 19.34 -11.84 4.35
CA ALA A 234 18.75 -13.06 4.93
C ALA A 234 17.43 -12.75 5.65
N HIS A 235 17.36 -11.61 6.33
CA HIS A 235 16.17 -11.17 7.04
C HIS A 235 15.01 -10.86 6.08
N PHE A 236 15.33 -10.20 4.97
CA PHE A 236 14.37 -9.92 3.91
C PHE A 236 13.83 -11.22 3.29
N ALA A 237 14.73 -12.16 2.95
CA ALA A 237 14.35 -13.45 2.38
C ALA A 237 13.45 -14.26 3.32
N GLU A 238 13.77 -14.29 4.61
CA GLU A 238 12.96 -14.97 5.61
C GLU A 238 11.57 -14.33 5.74
N THR A 239 11.47 -13.00 5.66
CA THR A 239 10.18 -12.29 5.66
C THR A 239 9.29 -12.72 4.50
N VAL A 240 9.84 -12.76 3.27
CA VAL A 240 9.09 -13.20 2.09
C VAL A 240 8.64 -14.66 2.22
N LYS A 241 9.51 -15.53 2.75
CA LYS A 241 9.21 -16.95 2.98
C LYS A 241 8.08 -17.12 3.99
N GLN A 242 8.13 -16.41 5.11
CA GLN A 242 7.10 -16.42 6.15
C GLN A 242 5.75 -15.91 5.63
N ILE A 243 5.76 -14.88 4.79
CA ILE A 243 4.53 -14.38 4.14
C ILE A 243 3.96 -15.43 3.21
N ARG A 244 4.78 -16.08 2.38
CA ARG A 244 4.31 -17.11 1.43
C ARG A 244 3.70 -18.32 2.15
N VAL A 245 4.20 -18.66 3.34
CA VAL A 245 3.66 -19.74 4.18
C VAL A 245 2.30 -19.35 4.77
N ARG A 246 2.16 -18.13 5.33
CA ARG A 246 0.93 -17.70 6.00
C ARG A 246 -0.16 -17.23 5.04
N ALA A 247 0.22 -16.62 3.92
CA ALA A 247 -0.69 -16.02 2.94
C ALA A 247 -0.25 -16.41 1.51
N PRO A 248 -0.47 -17.68 1.10
CA PRO A 248 0.03 -18.18 -0.17
C PRO A 248 -0.54 -17.47 -1.41
N SER A 249 -1.78 -16.97 -1.31
CA SER A 249 -2.47 -16.22 -2.37
C SER A 249 -2.06 -14.74 -2.46
N MET A 250 -1.27 -14.23 -1.51
CA MET A 250 -0.87 -12.82 -1.48
C MET A 250 0.15 -12.52 -2.58
N LEU A 251 -0.05 -11.40 -3.29
CA LEU A 251 0.93 -10.86 -4.22
C LEU A 251 1.93 -10.01 -3.45
N VAL A 252 3.22 -10.31 -3.62
CA VAL A 252 4.32 -9.68 -2.89
C VAL A 252 5.31 -9.08 -3.89
N GLU A 253 5.51 -7.77 -3.83
CA GLU A 253 6.57 -7.06 -4.54
C GLU A 253 7.68 -6.68 -3.56
N CYS A 254 8.92 -6.82 -4.01
CA CYS A 254 10.10 -6.56 -3.18
C CYS A 254 10.86 -5.36 -3.76
N LEU A 255 10.85 -4.25 -3.04
CA LEU A 255 11.69 -3.09 -3.31
C LEU A 255 12.94 -3.18 -2.43
N LEU A 256 14.02 -3.69 -3.01
CA LEU A 256 15.25 -4.03 -2.29
C LEU A 256 16.24 -2.86 -2.24
N PRO A 257 17.04 -2.75 -1.16
CA PRO A 257 18.28 -1.99 -1.19
C PRO A 257 19.34 -2.71 -2.03
N ASP A 258 20.51 -2.09 -2.19
CA ASP A 258 21.61 -2.64 -2.98
C ASP A 258 22.40 -3.75 -2.26
N PHE A 259 22.23 -3.92 -0.94
CA PHE A 259 23.02 -4.85 -0.12
C PHE A 259 24.55 -4.76 -0.32
N ARG A 260 25.07 -3.57 -0.69
CA ARG A 260 26.48 -3.30 -1.02
C ARG A 260 26.98 -3.92 -2.34
N GLY A 261 26.10 -4.25 -3.29
CA GLY A 261 26.48 -4.74 -4.62
C GLY A 261 25.37 -4.66 -5.66
#